data_AF-A0A954V6R4-F1
#
_entry.id   AF-A0A954V6R4-F1
#
_cell.length_a   1.000
_cell.length_b   1.000
_cell.length_c   1.000
_cell.angle_alpha   90.00
_cell.angle_beta   90.00
_cell.angle_gamma   90.00
#
_symmetry.space_group_name_H-M   'P 1'
#
loop_
_entity.id
_entity.type
_entity.pdbx_description
1 polymer ?
#
loop_
_entity_poly.entity_id
_entity_poly.type
_entity_poly.pdbx_seq_one_letter_code
_entity_poly.pdbx_strand_id
1 'polypeptide(L)' 'MDYIDPHIHMVSRITDDYETLARMGCVAVSEPAFWAGFDRGSVESFRDYFRQLTGFERQRAAQYGIAHYCWLCINAKEAE' A
#
# COMPACT_ATOMS: atom_id res chain seq x y z
N MET A 1 4.23 -15.56 15.97
CA MET A 1 4.66 -16.32 14.79
C MET A 1 4.66 -15.34 13.66
N ASP A 2 5.73 -15.27 12.89
CA ASP A 2 5.85 -14.28 11.82
C ASP A 2 4.95 -14.65 10.65
N TYR A 3 4.34 -13.65 10.02
CA TYR A 3 3.47 -13.84 8.86
C TYR A 3 3.63 -12.74 7.81
N ILE A 4 3.14 -13.03 6.61
CA ILE A 4 3.05 -12.09 5.50
C ILE A 4 1.58 -11.83 5.23
N ASP A 5 1.17 -10.57 5.12
CA ASP A 5 -0.15 -10.23 4.60
C ASP A 5 -0.11 -10.18 3.07
N PRO A 6 -0.72 -11.13 2.36
CA PRO A 6 -0.63 -11.22 0.90
C PRO A 6 -1.47 -10.15 0.18
N HIS A 7 -2.43 -9.51 0.88
CA HIS A 7 -3.34 -8.55 0.25
C HIS A 7 -3.81 -7.52 1.28
N ILE A 8 -3.14 -6.37 1.31
CA ILE A 8 -3.54 -5.22 2.15
C ILE A 8 -3.23 -3.89 1.44
N HIS A 9 -4.16 -2.94 1.53
CA HIS A 9 -4.01 -1.62 0.89
C HIS A 9 -3.51 -0.58 1.91
N MET A 10 -2.19 -0.48 2.09
CA MET A 10 -1.61 0.42 3.08
C MET A 10 -1.86 1.90 2.79
N VAL A 11 -2.04 2.29 1.53
CA VAL A 11 -2.47 3.64 1.13
C VAL A 11 -3.75 4.09 1.86
N SER A 12 -4.60 3.14 2.26
CA SER A 12 -5.86 3.37 2.98
C SER A 12 -5.78 3.14 4.49
N ARG A 13 -4.58 2.90 5.01
CA ARG A 13 -4.29 2.59 6.42
C ARG A 13 -3.61 3.75 7.12
N ILE A 14 -3.88 3.85 8.42
CA ILE A 14 -3.21 4.83 9.28
C ILE A 14 -1.93 4.23 9.85
N THR A 15 -1.07 5.08 10.41
CA THR A 15 0.20 4.67 11.00
C THR A 15 0.02 3.67 12.14
N ASP A 16 -1.04 3.78 12.94
CA ASP A 16 -1.35 2.85 14.04
C ASP A 16 -1.62 1.41 13.53
N ASP A 17 -2.09 1.26 12.29
CA ASP A 17 -2.27 -0.06 11.68
C ASP A 17 -0.91 -0.75 11.48
N TYR A 18 0.15 -0.01 11.10
CA TYR A 18 1.50 -0.58 10.98
C TYR A 18 2.06 -1.04 12.31
N GLU A 19 1.84 -0.26 13.37
CA GLU A 19 2.25 -0.64 14.72
C GLU A 19 1.53 -1.93 15.15
N THR A 20 0.23 -2.02 14.87
CA THR A 20 -0.57 -3.20 15.17
C THR A 20 -0.08 -4.42 14.38
N LEU A 21 0.16 -4.27 13.07
CA LEU A 21 0.69 -5.33 12.21
C LEU A 21 2.03 -5.84 12.73
N ALA A 22 2.96 -4.95 13.07
CA ALA A 22 4.26 -5.32 13.62
C ALA A 22 4.12 -6.06 14.97
N ARG A 23 3.25 -5.58 15.88
CA ARG A 23 2.96 -6.25 17.16
C ARG A 23 2.39 -7.66 16.98
N MET A 24 1.62 -7.90 15.92
CA MET A 24 1.05 -9.21 15.60
C MET A 24 2.03 -10.15 14.88
N GLY A 25 3.23 -9.68 14.51
CA GLY A 25 4.25 -10.46 13.81
C GLY A 25 4.17 -10.38 12.29
N CYS A 26 3.51 -9.36 11.72
CA CYS A 26 3.57 -9.12 10.27
C CYS A 26 4.97 -8.65 9.89
N VAL A 27 5.67 -9.40 9.04
CA VAL A 27 7.04 -9.06 8.59
C VAL A 27 7.07 -8.52 7.16
N ALA A 28 6.00 -8.74 6.38
CA ALA A 28 5.87 -8.21 5.04
C ALA A 28 4.41 -8.05 4.63
N VAL A 29 4.17 -7.11 3.73
CA VAL A 29 2.85 -6.86 3.12
C VAL A 29 2.97 -6.81 1.61
N SER A 30 1.93 -7.31 0.93
CA SER A 30 1.74 -7.18 -0.51
C SER A 30 0.52 -6.28 -0.78
N GLU A 31 0.78 -5.12 -1.40
CA GLU A 31 -0.22 -4.10 -1.70
C GLU A 31 -0.59 -4.09 -3.19
N PRO A 32 -1.79 -4.55 -3.57
CA PRO A 32 -2.31 -4.44 -4.92
C PRO A 32 -2.90 -3.06 -5.22
N ALA A 33 -3.17 -2.79 -6.50
CA ALA A 33 -3.77 -1.53 -6.94
C ALA A 33 -5.09 -1.20 -6.22
N PHE A 34 -5.21 0.06 -5.82
CA PHE A 34 -6.29 0.57 -4.99
C PHE A 34 -7.07 1.68 -5.70
N TRP A 35 -8.40 1.53 -5.69
CA TRP A 35 -9.33 2.55 -6.13
C TRP A 35 -9.66 3.51 -4.98
N ALA A 36 -9.47 4.81 -5.20
CA ALA A 36 -9.61 5.84 -4.16
C ALA A 36 -11.07 6.16 -3.78
N GLY A 37 -12.06 5.46 -4.36
CA GLY A 37 -13.48 5.77 -4.21
C GLY A 37 -14.04 6.69 -5.30
N PHE A 38 -13.18 7.10 -6.23
CA PHE A 38 -13.48 7.93 -7.40
C PHE A 38 -12.40 7.72 -8.46
N ASP A 39 -12.70 8.07 -9.69
CA ASP A 39 -11.76 7.92 -10.80
C ASP A 39 -10.73 9.04 -10.78
N ARG A 40 -9.45 8.67 -10.82
CA ARG A 40 -8.37 9.64 -10.93
C ARG A 40 -8.47 10.36 -12.28
N GLY A 41 -8.70 11.67 -12.24
CA GLY A 41 -9.01 12.46 -13.44
C GLY A 41 -7.83 12.82 -14.34
N SER A 42 -6.59 12.44 -13.99
CA SER A 42 -5.42 12.75 -14.82
C SER A 42 -4.27 11.75 -14.63
N VAL A 43 -3.36 11.72 -15.60
CA VAL A 43 -2.14 10.89 -15.56
C VAL A 43 -1.24 11.25 -14.38
N GLU A 44 -1.20 12.53 -14.00
CA GLU A 44 -0.45 13.03 -12.85
C GLU A 44 -0.96 12.44 -11.54
N SER A 45 -2.28 12.23 -11.42
CA SER A 45 -2.86 11.60 -10.23
C SER A 45 -2.43 10.13 -10.09
N PHE A 46 -2.33 9.39 -11.19
CA PHE A 46 -1.75 8.03 -11.18
C PHE A 46 -0.26 8.06 -10.86
N ARG A 47 0.49 9.02 -11.39
CA ARG A 47 1.93 9.19 -11.11
C ARG A 47 2.18 9.43 -9.61
N ASP A 48 1.40 10.29 -8.98
CA ASP A 48 1.54 10.58 -7.55
C ASP A 48 1.11 9.41 -6.68
N TYR A 49 0.07 8.67 -7.09
CA TYR A 49 -0.29 7.40 -6.45
C TYR A 49 0.86 6.37 -6.50
N PHE A 50 1.50 6.18 -7.65
CA PHE A 50 2.64 5.26 -7.76
C PHE A 50 3.86 5.72 -6.96
N ARG A 51 4.09 7.03 -6.85
CA ARG A 51 5.11 7.59 -5.95
C ARG A 51 4.79 7.32 -4.49
N GLN A 52 3.51 7.40 -4.10
CA GLN A 52 3.08 7.05 -2.75
C GLN A 52 3.41 5.59 -2.46
N LEU A 53 3.04 4.65 -3.34
CA LEU A 53 3.33 3.22 -3.15
C LEU A 53 4.84 2.91 -3.08
N THR A 54 5.61 3.40 -4.05
CA THR A 54 7.02 3.00 -4.22
C THR A 54 7.98 3.73 -3.29
N GLY A 55 7.64 4.95 -2.89
CA GLY A 55 8.44 5.81 -2.03
C GLY A 55 7.89 5.85 -0.61
N PHE A 56 6.75 6.52 -0.43
CA PHE A 56 6.20 6.83 0.89
C PHE A 56 5.81 5.58 1.67
N GLU A 57 4.99 4.68 1.11
CA GLU A 57 4.52 3.48 1.80
C GLU A 57 5.65 2.52 2.14
N ARG A 58 6.62 2.39 1.23
CA ARG A 58 7.85 1.63 1.47
C ARG A 58 8.65 2.17 2.66
N GLN A 59 8.85 3.48 2.73
CA GLN A 59 9.57 4.13 3.83
C GLN A 59 8.78 4.05 5.14
N ARG A 60 7.46 4.25 5.09
CA ARG A 60 6.56 4.14 6.23
C ARG A 60 6.59 2.72 6.82
N ALA A 61 6.47 1.69 5.99
CA ALA A 61 6.55 0.29 6.42
C ALA A 61 7.88 -0.06 7.08
N ALA A 62 8.99 0.45 6.53
CA ALA A 62 10.33 0.18 7.04
C ALA A 62 10.54 0.72 8.47
N GLN A 63 9.84 1.80 8.87
CA GLN A 63 9.89 2.31 10.25
C GLN A 63 9.37 1.30 11.29
N TYR A 64 8.55 0.34 10.86
CA TYR A 64 7.97 -0.72 11.69
C TYR A 64 8.59 -2.10 11.45
N GLY A 65 9.68 -2.18 10.67
CA GLY A 65 10.32 -3.45 10.33
C GLY A 65 9.53 -4.32 9.34
N ILE A 66 8.55 -3.73 8.61
CA ILE A 66 7.71 -4.44 7.65
C ILE A 66 8.26 -4.22 6.23
N ALA A 67 8.48 -5.31 5.49
CA ALA A 67 8.82 -5.22 4.07
C ALA A 67 7.55 -4.95 3.23
N HIS A 68 7.53 -3.82 2.53
CA HIS A 68 6.42 -3.45 1.65
C HIS A 68 6.71 -3.80 0.19
N TYR A 69 5.85 -4.64 -0.37
CA TYR A 69 5.82 -4.98 -1.78
C TYR A 69 4.54 -4.40 -2.39
N CYS A 70 4.65 -3.74 -3.54
CA CYS A 70 3.51 -3.18 -4.23
C CYS A 70 3.44 -3.64 -5.69
N TRP A 71 2.22 -3.71 -6.20
CA TRP A 71 1.93 -4.06 -7.59
C TRP A 71 1.45 -2.81 -8.32
N LEU A 72 2.26 -2.33 -9.26
CA LEU A 72 1.93 -1.16 -10.06
C LEU A 72 0.97 -1.55 -11.18
N CYS A 73 -0.31 -1.35 -10.95
CA CYS A 73 -1.37 -1.55 -11.93
C CYS A 73 -2.51 -0.54 -11.73
N ILE A 74 -3.45 -0.53 -12.67
CA ILE A 74 -4.68 0.24 -12.58
C ILE A 74 -5.76 -0.68 -12.00
N ASN A 75 -6.56 -0.18 -11.05
CA ASN A 75 -7.70 -0.92 -10.54
C ASN A 75 -8.75 -1.04 -11.66
N ALA A 76 -9.40 -2.19 -11.83
CA ALA A 76 -10.37 -2.39 -12.92
C ALA A 76 -11.51 -1.36 -12.91
N LYS A 77 -11.84 -0.77 -11.76
CA LYS A 77 -12.83 0.32 -11.65
C LYS A 77 -12.41 1.63 -12.31
N GLU A 78 -11.11 1.81 -12.58
CA GLU A 78 -10.53 3.01 -13.23
C GLU A 78 -9.98 2.68 -14.62
N ALA A 79 -10.36 1.53 -15.17
CA ALA A 79 -9.89 1.04 -16.47
C ALA A 79 -10.90 1.30 -17.60
N GLU A 80 -12.04 1.93 -17.29
CA GLU A 80 -13.05 2.40 -18.25
C GLU A 80 -12.79 3.85 -18.66
#